data_AF-A0A357F4F9-F1
#
_entry.id   AF-A0A357F4F9-F1
#
_cell.length_a   1.000
_cell.length_b   1.000
_cell.length_c   1.000
_cell.angle_alpha   90.00
_cell.angle_beta   90.00
_cell.angle_gamma   90.00
#
_symmetry.space_group_name_H-M   'P 1'
#
loop_
_entity.id
_entity.type
_entity.pdbx_description
1 polymer ?
#
loop_
_entity_poly.entity_id
_entity_poly.type
_entity_poly.pdbx_seq_one_letter_code
_entity_poly.pdbx_strand_id
1 'polypeptide(L)'
;YRYGANWYGYLGFARLNALRGRGECREAPNFAPDSLLSRAAANLKTITVAPETAGPTELARAEKSDELSTVGLFDWAIDELREAGKTAGASPKINLALARHFRMKGDNTGALIAMQKSFPDYAQMFPEEMGPEEWGFFYPLANWQEITFWAKQRNLDKYQVAGLIRQESVFNPRARSSANAFGLMQLLVPT
;
A
#
# COMPACT_ATOMS: atom_id res chain seq x y z
N TYR A 1 -6.23 -9.12 -17.19
CA TYR A 1 -7.20 -8.19 -16.57
C TYR A 1 -7.07 -8.28 -15.06
N ARG A 2 -6.79 -7.14 -14.39
CA ARG A 2 -6.34 -7.11 -12.99
C ARG A 2 -7.45 -6.80 -11.97
N TYR A 3 -8.72 -6.75 -12.40
CA TYR A 3 -9.86 -6.54 -11.50
C TYR A 3 -9.91 -7.55 -10.35
N GLY A 4 -9.43 -8.78 -10.53
CA GLY A 4 -9.40 -9.80 -9.47
C GLY A 4 -8.49 -9.48 -8.27
N ALA A 5 -7.60 -8.47 -8.36
CA ALA A 5 -6.69 -8.12 -7.27
C ALA A 5 -7.34 -7.33 -6.14
N ASN A 6 -8.47 -6.66 -6.40
CA ASN A 6 -9.22 -5.94 -5.38
C ASN A 6 -10.46 -6.73 -4.91
N TRP A 7 -10.98 -6.37 -3.73
CA TRP A 7 -12.13 -7.06 -3.13
C TRP A 7 -13.34 -7.16 -4.07
N TYR A 8 -13.69 -6.07 -4.74
CA TYR A 8 -14.87 -6.03 -5.62
C TYR A 8 -14.72 -6.88 -6.88
N GLY A 9 -13.53 -6.91 -7.47
CA GLY A 9 -13.29 -7.74 -8.63
C GLY A 9 -13.01 -9.19 -8.27
N TYR A 10 -12.54 -9.51 -7.07
CA TYR A 10 -12.60 -10.88 -6.52
C TYR A 10 -14.06 -11.35 -6.45
N LEU A 11 -14.96 -10.56 -5.85
CA LEU A 11 -16.40 -10.88 -5.80
C LEU A 11 -17.02 -10.97 -7.19
N GLY A 12 -16.65 -10.05 -8.08
CA GLY A 12 -17.08 -10.06 -9.48
C GLY A 12 -16.65 -11.33 -10.21
N PHE A 13 -15.42 -11.78 -10.01
CA PHE A 13 -14.89 -13.01 -10.61
C PHE A 13 -15.56 -14.26 -10.03
N ALA A 14 -15.78 -14.29 -8.70
CA ALA A 14 -16.52 -15.36 -8.04
C ALA A 14 -17.95 -15.49 -8.60
N ARG A 15 -18.65 -14.36 -8.76
CA ARG A 15 -19.98 -14.32 -9.38
C ARG A 15 -19.95 -14.76 -10.84
N LEU A 16 -19.00 -14.28 -11.62
CA LEU A 16 -18.85 -14.67 -13.03
C LEU A 16 -18.60 -16.18 -13.18
N ASN A 17 -17.77 -16.76 -12.31
CA ASN A 17 -17.53 -18.20 -12.28
C ASN A 17 -18.79 -18.99 -11.92
N ALA A 18 -19.59 -18.50 -10.97
CA ALA A 18 -20.87 -19.13 -10.62
C ALA A 18 -21.86 -19.12 -11.80
N LEU A 19 -21.95 -18.01 -12.53
CA LEU A 19 -22.81 -17.90 -13.73
C LEU A 19 -22.33 -18.82 -14.87
N ARG A 20 -21.01 -18.91 -15.09
CA ARG A 20 -20.41 -19.85 -16.03
C ARG A 20 -20.72 -21.30 -15.67
N GLY A 21 -20.62 -21.66 -14.39
CA GLY A 21 -20.96 -23.00 -13.89
C GLY A 21 -22.44 -23.37 -14.11
N ARG A 22 -23.34 -22.38 -14.19
CA ARG A 22 -24.76 -22.56 -14.54
C ARG A 22 -25.02 -22.56 -16.05
N GLY A 23 -23.99 -22.32 -16.86
CA GLY A 23 -24.11 -22.23 -18.32
C GLY A 23 -24.79 -20.95 -18.80
N GLU A 24 -24.78 -19.88 -18.01
CA GLU A 24 -25.39 -18.57 -18.33
C GLU A 24 -24.45 -17.63 -19.12
N CYS A 25 -23.22 -18.06 -19.41
CA CYS A 25 -22.20 -17.28 -20.13
C CYS A 25 -21.57 -18.08 -21.29
N ARG A 26 -22.41 -18.64 -22.18
CA ARG A 26 -21.98 -19.53 -23.28
C ARG A 26 -21.38 -18.78 -24.46
N GLU A 27 -21.82 -17.56 -24.70
CA GLU A 27 -21.36 -16.73 -25.82
C GLU A 27 -20.63 -15.50 -25.28
N ALA A 28 -19.57 -15.08 -26.00
CA ALA A 28 -18.92 -13.81 -25.72
C ALA A 28 -19.90 -12.69 -26.11
N PRO A 29 -20.29 -11.81 -25.18
CA PRO A 29 -21.20 -10.73 -25.51
C PRO A 29 -20.54 -9.81 -26.55
N ASN A 30 -21.21 -9.64 -27.70
CA ASN A 30 -20.78 -8.73 -28.74
C ASN A 30 -21.29 -7.32 -28.41
N PHE A 31 -20.40 -6.45 -27.97
CA PHE A 31 -20.75 -5.08 -27.62
C PHE A 31 -20.53 -4.15 -28.81
N ALA A 32 -21.46 -3.22 -29.03
CA ALA A 32 -21.27 -2.17 -30.03
C ALA A 32 -19.96 -1.39 -29.75
N PRO A 33 -19.22 -0.94 -30.79
CA PRO A 33 -17.95 -0.23 -30.62
C PRO A 33 -18.06 1.01 -29.71
N ASP A 34 -19.20 1.69 -29.75
CA ASP A 34 -19.50 2.89 -28.95
C ASP A 34 -20.18 2.62 -27.60
N SER A 35 -20.36 1.35 -27.23
CA SER A 35 -21.00 1.02 -25.95
C SER A 35 -20.16 1.49 -24.77
N LEU A 36 -20.83 1.70 -23.62
CA LEU A 36 -20.15 2.04 -22.36
C LEU A 36 -19.10 0.99 -21.98
N LEU A 37 -19.34 -0.29 -22.25
CA LEU A 37 -18.41 -1.38 -21.95
C LEU A 37 -17.19 -1.37 -22.87
N SER A 38 -17.37 -1.12 -24.17
CA SER A 38 -16.26 -0.98 -25.12
C SER A 38 -15.36 0.22 -24.78
N ARG A 39 -15.97 1.35 -24.41
CA ARG A 39 -15.23 2.54 -23.91
C ARG A 39 -14.51 2.25 -22.60
N ALA A 40 -15.14 1.54 -21.66
CA ALA A 40 -14.50 1.16 -20.41
C ALA A 40 -13.32 0.20 -20.64
N ALA A 41 -13.46 -0.76 -21.54
CA ALA A 41 -12.39 -1.69 -21.91
C ALA A 41 -11.21 -0.97 -22.59
N ALA A 42 -11.48 -0.01 -23.47
CA ALA A 42 -10.44 0.80 -24.11
C ALA A 42 -9.68 1.71 -23.12
N ASN A 43 -10.35 2.18 -22.06
CA ASN A 43 -9.75 3.01 -21.01
C ASN A 43 -9.13 2.18 -19.87
N LEU A 44 -8.98 0.87 -20.04
CA LEU A 44 -8.42 0.01 -19.02
C LEU A 44 -6.93 0.32 -18.81
N LYS A 45 -6.62 1.01 -17.71
CA LYS A 45 -5.24 1.31 -17.33
C LYS A 45 -4.53 0.05 -16.83
N THR A 46 -3.29 -0.13 -17.27
CA THR A 46 -2.35 -1.08 -16.69
C THR A 46 -1.77 -0.51 -15.39
N ILE A 47 -1.48 -1.37 -14.41
CA ILE A 47 -0.80 -0.98 -13.18
C ILE A 47 0.54 -0.35 -13.52
N THR A 48 0.83 0.76 -12.86
CA THR A 48 2.08 1.50 -13.02
C THR A 48 2.98 1.19 -11.83
N VAL A 49 4.09 0.51 -12.09
CA VAL A 49 5.25 0.48 -11.19
C VAL A 49 6.26 1.46 -11.75
N ALA A 50 6.76 2.36 -10.92
CA ALA A 50 7.79 3.29 -11.35
C ALA A 50 9.05 2.52 -11.77
N PRO A 51 9.63 2.83 -12.94
CA PRO A 51 10.92 2.24 -13.31
C PRO A 51 12.00 2.69 -12.32
N GLU A 52 13.07 1.90 -12.21
CA GLU A 52 14.23 2.33 -11.46
C GLU A 52 14.92 3.49 -12.18
N THR A 53 15.05 4.63 -11.49
CA THR A 53 15.63 5.87 -12.02
C THR A 53 16.88 6.33 -11.27
N ALA A 54 17.25 5.68 -10.15
CA ALA A 54 18.44 6.03 -9.39
C ALA A 54 19.71 5.66 -10.18
N GLY A 55 20.55 6.68 -10.42
CA GLY A 55 21.89 6.49 -10.96
C GLY A 55 22.93 6.23 -9.87
N PRO A 56 24.22 6.13 -10.23
CA PRO A 56 25.30 5.89 -9.27
C PRO A 56 25.38 6.96 -8.17
N THR A 57 25.05 8.21 -8.49
CA THR A 57 25.04 9.34 -7.55
C THR A 57 23.98 9.20 -6.47
N GLU A 58 22.76 8.80 -6.85
CA GLU A 58 21.66 8.58 -5.92
C GLU A 58 21.88 7.32 -5.08
N LEU A 59 22.45 6.27 -5.68
CA LEU A 59 22.83 5.06 -4.96
C LEU A 59 23.92 5.32 -3.92
N ALA A 60 24.94 6.14 -4.24
CA ALA A 60 25.96 6.54 -3.28
C ALA A 60 25.37 7.34 -2.09
N ARG A 61 24.31 8.13 -2.32
CA ARG A 61 23.58 8.80 -1.23
C ARG A 61 22.80 7.80 -0.37
N ALA A 62 22.23 6.76 -0.97
CA ALA A 62 21.57 5.69 -0.24
C ALA A 62 22.57 4.91 0.63
N GLU A 63 23.75 4.58 0.11
CA GLU A 63 24.83 3.96 0.89
C GLU A 63 25.25 4.84 2.07
N LYS A 64 25.47 6.14 1.83
CA LYS A 64 25.77 7.11 2.89
C LYS A 64 24.64 7.20 3.93
N SER A 65 23.39 7.08 3.51
CA SER A 65 22.24 7.06 4.41
C SER A 65 22.27 5.85 5.37
N ASP A 66 22.63 4.67 4.85
CA ASP A 66 22.81 3.46 5.66
C ASP A 66 23.98 3.60 6.66
N GLU A 67 25.10 4.20 6.24
CA GLU A 67 26.24 4.50 7.11
C GLU A 67 25.85 5.46 8.25
N LEU A 68 25.16 6.56 7.92
CA LEU A 68 24.68 7.53 8.90
C LEU A 68 23.71 6.89 9.91
N SER A 69 22.85 5.99 9.45
CA SER A 69 21.91 5.28 10.32
C SER A 69 22.62 4.29 11.24
N THR A 70 23.68 3.66 10.76
CA THR A 70 24.51 2.74 11.56
C THR A 70 25.14 3.46 12.76
N VAL A 71 25.50 4.74 12.62
CA VAL A 71 26.04 5.57 13.71
C VAL A 71 24.97 6.39 14.46
N GLY A 72 23.68 6.13 14.20
CA GLY A 72 22.55 6.75 14.91
C GLY A 72 22.14 8.15 14.42
N LEU A 73 22.67 8.62 13.29
CA LEU A 73 22.36 9.93 12.69
C LEU A 73 21.16 9.83 11.72
N PHE A 74 20.01 9.37 12.22
CA PHE A 74 18.83 9.06 11.40
C PHE A 74 18.25 10.25 10.61
N ASP A 75 18.27 11.46 11.18
CA ASP A 75 17.73 12.64 10.48
C ASP A 75 18.59 12.99 9.26
N TRP A 76 19.92 12.91 9.39
CA TRP A 76 20.83 13.15 8.28
C TRP A 76 20.77 12.04 7.24
N ALA A 77 20.58 10.79 7.68
CA ALA A 77 20.33 9.68 6.77
C ALA A 77 19.09 9.93 5.89
N ILE A 78 17.99 10.39 6.49
CA ILE A 78 16.77 10.76 5.76
C ILE A 78 17.02 11.92 4.80
N ASP A 79 17.79 12.93 5.21
CA ASP A 79 18.08 14.09 4.37
C ASP A 79 18.91 13.71 3.13
N GLU A 80 19.87 12.79 3.24
CA GLU A 80 20.60 12.26 2.07
C GLU A 80 19.66 11.58 1.06
N LEU A 81 18.68 10.82 1.53
CA LEU A 81 17.67 10.18 0.67
C LEU A 81 16.69 11.18 0.08
N ARG A 82 16.35 12.26 0.80
CA ARG A 82 15.54 13.36 0.25
C ARG A 82 16.26 14.08 -0.86
N GLU A 83 17.57 14.32 -0.72
CA GLU A 83 18.40 14.87 -1.79
C GLU A 83 18.44 13.95 -3.00
N ALA A 84 18.64 12.63 -2.81
CA ALA A 84 18.54 11.66 -3.89
C ALA A 84 17.15 11.65 -4.56
N GLY A 85 16.09 11.85 -3.76
CA GLY A 85 14.71 11.94 -4.23
C GLY A 85 14.40 13.17 -5.07
N LYS A 86 15.27 14.20 -5.11
CA LYS A 86 15.06 15.35 -6.01
C LYS A 86 15.29 14.99 -7.47
N THR A 87 16.23 14.08 -7.75
CA THR A 87 16.55 13.60 -9.10
C THR A 87 15.88 12.25 -9.39
N ALA A 88 15.78 11.37 -8.40
CA ALA A 88 15.19 10.03 -8.53
C ALA A 88 13.94 9.85 -7.64
N GLY A 89 13.01 10.80 -7.67
CA GLY A 89 11.86 10.82 -6.75
C GLY A 89 10.87 9.65 -6.85
N ALA A 90 10.85 8.94 -7.98
CA ALA A 90 10.02 7.75 -8.19
C ALA A 90 10.81 6.44 -8.08
N SER A 91 12.12 6.49 -7.83
CA SER A 91 12.98 5.30 -7.73
C SER A 91 12.49 4.36 -6.62
N PRO A 92 12.17 3.09 -6.95
CA PRO A 92 11.81 2.09 -5.95
C PRO A 92 12.90 1.89 -4.90
N LYS A 93 14.19 1.88 -5.27
CA LYS A 93 15.30 1.72 -4.32
C LYS A 93 15.40 2.89 -3.32
N ILE A 94 15.34 4.13 -3.82
CA ILE A 94 15.46 5.31 -2.95
C ILE A 94 14.25 5.42 -2.02
N ASN A 95 13.04 5.19 -2.55
CA ASN A 95 11.82 5.23 -1.74
C ASN A 95 11.73 4.07 -0.75
N LEU A 96 12.26 2.89 -1.09
CA LEU A 96 12.38 1.75 -0.17
C LEU A 96 13.33 2.07 0.99
N ALA A 97 14.52 2.62 0.70
CA ALA A 97 15.46 3.07 1.73
C ALA A 97 14.80 4.11 2.64
N LEU A 98 14.13 5.10 2.06
CA LEU A 98 13.44 6.15 2.82
C LEU A 98 12.32 5.57 3.71
N ALA A 99 11.55 4.62 3.19
CA ALA A 99 10.49 3.93 3.94
C ALA A 99 11.05 3.12 5.11
N ARG A 100 12.21 2.46 4.96
CA ARG A 100 12.89 1.75 6.05
C ARG A 100 13.23 2.70 7.20
N HIS A 101 13.81 3.88 6.93
CA HIS A 101 14.12 4.86 7.98
C HIS A 101 12.87 5.41 8.66
N PHE A 102 11.81 5.71 7.91
CA PHE A 102 10.55 6.12 8.51
C PHE A 102 9.98 5.04 9.43
N ARG A 103 9.99 3.77 9.01
CA ARG A 103 9.56 2.65 9.86
C ARG A 103 10.42 2.49 11.11
N MET A 104 11.75 2.67 11.02
CA MET A 104 12.64 2.67 12.19
C MET A 104 12.28 3.78 13.20
N LYS A 105 11.83 4.94 12.73
CA LYS A 105 11.33 6.04 13.57
C LYS A 105 9.89 5.85 14.08
N GLY A 106 9.23 4.75 13.70
CA GLY A 106 7.82 4.50 14.01
C GLY A 106 6.83 5.33 13.18
N ASP A 107 7.29 5.98 12.11
CA ASP A 107 6.46 6.76 11.18
C ASP A 107 5.96 5.88 10.02
N ASN A 108 4.92 5.09 10.29
CA ASN A 108 4.33 4.20 9.30
C ASN A 108 3.63 4.98 8.16
N THR A 109 3.10 6.18 8.45
CA THR A 109 2.45 7.04 7.45
C THR A 109 3.48 7.58 6.47
N GLY A 110 4.61 8.10 6.97
CA GLY A 110 5.73 8.54 6.13
C GLY A 110 6.31 7.41 5.28
N ALA A 111 6.44 6.21 5.86
CA ALA A 111 6.90 5.03 5.13
C ALA A 111 5.95 4.64 3.99
N LEU A 112 4.64 4.64 4.25
CA LEU A 112 3.62 4.36 3.23
C LEU A 112 3.65 5.42 2.11
N ILE A 113 3.73 6.71 2.45
CA ILE A 113 3.78 7.81 1.47
C ILE A 113 5.05 7.72 0.60
N ALA A 114 6.19 7.37 1.19
CA ALA A 114 7.43 7.15 0.44
C ALA A 114 7.24 6.03 -0.60
N MET A 115 6.71 4.87 -0.20
CA MET A 115 6.48 3.74 -1.10
C MET A 115 5.43 4.05 -2.17
N GLN A 116 4.37 4.81 -1.86
CA GLN A 116 3.34 5.20 -2.83
C GLN A 116 3.89 5.95 -4.05
N LYS A 117 5.03 6.66 -3.91
CA LYS A 117 5.66 7.34 -5.06
C LYS A 117 6.14 6.37 -6.13
N SER A 118 6.62 5.20 -5.72
CA SER A 118 7.10 4.15 -6.62
C SER A 118 6.01 3.15 -7.01
N PHE A 119 5.01 2.98 -6.14
CA PHE A 119 3.90 2.04 -6.33
C PHE A 119 2.55 2.74 -6.12
N PRO A 120 2.16 3.68 -7.00
CA PRO A 120 0.91 4.45 -6.83
C PRO A 120 -0.33 3.55 -6.88
N ASP A 121 -0.27 2.48 -7.66
CA ASP A 121 -1.38 1.54 -7.88
C ASP A 121 -1.30 0.28 -6.99
N TYR A 122 -0.55 0.31 -5.89
CA TYR A 122 -0.30 -0.87 -5.03
C TYR A 122 -1.59 -1.59 -4.58
N ALA A 123 -2.71 -0.88 -4.41
CA ALA A 123 -3.99 -1.47 -4.01
C ALA A 123 -4.62 -2.38 -5.08
N GLN A 124 -4.12 -2.32 -6.32
CA GLN A 124 -4.54 -3.17 -7.43
C GLN A 124 -3.49 -4.22 -7.79
N MET A 125 -2.32 -4.21 -7.14
CA MET A 125 -1.24 -5.17 -7.42
C MET A 125 -1.56 -6.54 -6.83
N PHE A 126 -1.14 -7.59 -7.53
CA PHE A 126 -1.20 -8.94 -7.00
C PHE A 126 -0.07 -9.16 -5.97
N PRO A 127 -0.29 -10.03 -4.96
CA PRO A 127 0.72 -10.31 -3.94
C PRO A 127 2.11 -10.67 -4.48
N GLU A 128 2.18 -11.34 -5.65
CA GLU A 128 3.42 -11.80 -6.27
C GLU A 128 4.23 -10.69 -6.96
N GLU A 129 3.67 -9.50 -7.15
CA GLU A 129 4.31 -8.40 -7.89
C GLU A 129 5.21 -7.52 -7.04
N MET A 130 5.25 -7.79 -5.75
CA MET A 130 5.94 -6.98 -4.77
C MET A 130 6.45 -7.90 -3.66
N GLY A 131 7.64 -7.61 -3.14
CA GLY A 131 8.22 -8.41 -2.08
C GLY A 131 7.44 -8.27 -0.76
N PRO A 132 7.62 -9.22 0.18
CA PRO A 132 6.98 -9.15 1.49
C PRO A 132 7.35 -7.89 2.27
N GLU A 133 8.56 -7.35 2.07
CA GLU A 133 9.01 -6.15 2.76
C GLU A 133 8.22 -4.93 2.30
N GLU A 134 8.10 -4.75 0.98
CA GLU A 134 7.38 -3.65 0.36
C GLU A 134 5.89 -3.70 0.73
N TRP A 135 5.28 -4.89 0.70
CA TRP A 135 3.91 -5.08 1.22
C TRP A 135 3.78 -4.70 2.69
N GLY A 136 4.81 -5.00 3.49
CA GLY A 136 4.86 -4.66 4.90
C GLY A 136 4.81 -3.16 5.20
N PHE A 137 5.13 -2.28 4.25
CA PHE A 137 4.93 -0.83 4.40
C PHE A 137 3.50 -0.39 4.09
N PHE A 138 2.81 -1.05 3.15
CA PHE A 138 1.42 -0.73 2.81
C PHE A 138 0.40 -1.31 3.79
N TYR A 139 0.71 -2.50 4.33
CA TYR A 139 -0.13 -3.26 5.24
C TYR A 139 0.69 -3.77 6.44
N PRO A 140 1.17 -2.85 7.30
CA PRO A 140 1.90 -3.26 8.49
C PRO A 140 1.00 -4.10 9.42
N LEU A 141 1.57 -5.13 10.04
CA LEU A 141 0.89 -6.00 11.02
C LEU A 141 1.43 -5.75 12.44
N ALA A 142 1.58 -4.48 12.82
CA ALA A 142 1.98 -4.12 14.19
C ALA A 142 0.88 -4.53 15.19
N ASN A 143 1.27 -4.83 16.44
CA ASN A 143 0.33 -5.25 17.51
C ASN A 143 -0.56 -6.46 17.15
N TRP A 144 -0.04 -7.39 16.35
CA TRP A 144 -0.82 -8.52 15.85
C TRP A 144 -1.35 -9.45 16.96
N GLN A 145 -0.60 -9.61 18.04
CA GLN A 145 -1.02 -10.41 19.18
C GLN A 145 -2.26 -9.80 19.85
N GLU A 146 -2.25 -8.49 20.09
CA GLU A 146 -3.36 -7.76 20.68
C GLU A 146 -4.57 -7.73 19.75
N ILE A 147 -4.36 -7.47 18.46
CA ILE A 147 -5.43 -7.48 17.45
C ILE A 147 -6.09 -8.86 17.42
N THR A 148 -5.31 -9.94 17.36
CA THR A 148 -5.83 -11.30 17.32
C THR A 148 -6.59 -11.65 18.60
N PHE A 149 -6.06 -11.26 19.76
CA PHE A 149 -6.71 -11.49 21.05
C PHE A 149 -8.07 -10.79 21.11
N TRP A 150 -8.12 -9.48 20.90
CA TRP A 150 -9.36 -8.70 21.02
C TRP A 150 -10.38 -9.01 19.93
N ALA A 151 -9.94 -9.28 18.70
CA ALA A 151 -10.83 -9.73 17.63
C ALA A 151 -11.53 -11.04 18.01
N LYS A 152 -10.79 -12.01 18.56
CA LYS A 152 -11.36 -13.26 19.06
C LYS A 152 -12.37 -13.03 20.19
N GLN A 153 -12.05 -12.17 21.16
CA GLN A 153 -12.97 -11.86 22.27
C GLN A 153 -14.28 -11.23 21.80
N ARG A 154 -14.29 -10.58 20.64
CA ARG A 154 -15.46 -9.91 20.08
C ARG A 154 -16.07 -10.61 18.87
N ASN A 155 -15.61 -11.83 18.55
CA ASN A 155 -16.04 -12.60 17.39
C ASN A 155 -15.94 -11.80 16.06
N LEU A 156 -14.86 -11.02 15.92
CA LEU A 156 -14.54 -10.24 14.73
C LEU A 156 -13.45 -10.93 13.92
N ASP A 157 -13.46 -10.72 12.60
CA ASP A 157 -12.34 -11.12 11.76
C ASP A 157 -11.11 -10.24 12.02
N LYS A 158 -9.99 -10.86 12.40
CA LYS A 158 -8.74 -10.16 12.76
C LYS A 158 -8.14 -9.36 11.60
N TYR A 159 -8.34 -9.79 10.35
CA TYR A 159 -7.83 -9.08 9.18
C TYR A 159 -8.71 -7.86 8.85
N GLN A 160 -10.02 -7.93 9.08
CA GLN A 160 -10.90 -6.77 9.01
C GLN A 160 -10.53 -5.71 10.04
N VAL A 161 -10.21 -6.12 11.28
CA VAL A 161 -9.74 -5.18 12.32
C VAL A 161 -8.42 -4.53 11.92
N ALA A 162 -7.45 -5.31 11.43
CA ALA A 162 -6.18 -4.76 10.94
C ALA A 162 -6.37 -3.82 9.73
N GLY A 163 -7.28 -4.18 8.80
CA GLY A 163 -7.64 -3.34 7.66
C GLY A 163 -8.27 -2.02 8.06
N LEU A 164 -9.12 -2.02 9.09
CA LEU A 164 -9.68 -0.79 9.67
C LEU A 164 -8.56 0.08 10.27
N ILE A 165 -7.70 -0.47 11.13
CA ILE A 165 -6.59 0.29 11.73
C ILE A 165 -5.68 0.88 10.64
N ARG A 166 -5.40 0.10 9.60
CA ARG A 166 -4.62 0.54 8.45
C ARG A 166 -5.25 1.74 7.78
N GLN A 167 -6.56 1.70 7.51
CA GLN A 167 -7.29 2.78 6.85
C GLN A 167 -7.38 4.04 7.71
N GLU A 168 -7.55 3.88 9.02
CA GLU A 168 -7.78 4.99 9.95
C GLU A 168 -6.50 5.71 10.37
N SER A 169 -5.39 4.99 10.56
CA SER A 169 -4.17 5.58 11.11
C SER A 169 -2.87 5.08 10.50
N VAL A 170 -2.91 4.11 9.57
CA VAL A 170 -1.71 3.41 9.09
C VAL A 170 -0.88 2.87 10.26
N PHE A 171 -1.54 2.38 11.32
CA PHE A 171 -0.89 1.92 12.55
C PHE A 171 -0.05 2.98 13.28
N ASN A 172 -0.46 4.25 13.23
CA ASN A 172 0.13 5.30 14.06
C ASN A 172 -0.68 5.43 15.37
N PRO A 173 -0.14 4.99 16.53
CA PRO A 173 -0.85 5.04 17.80
C PRO A 173 -1.07 6.48 18.32
N ARG A 174 -0.35 7.46 17.77
CA ARG A 174 -0.46 8.88 18.12
C ARG A 174 -1.29 9.68 17.11
N ALA A 175 -1.97 9.02 16.18
CA ALA A 175 -2.78 9.69 15.18
C ALA A 175 -3.92 10.49 15.84
N ARG A 176 -4.09 11.74 15.40
CA ARG A 176 -5.16 12.65 15.84
C ARG A 176 -5.78 13.31 14.61
N SER A 177 -7.09 13.17 14.44
CA SER A 177 -7.83 13.87 13.38
C SER A 177 -8.19 15.31 13.77
N SER A 178 -8.59 16.09 12.77
CA SER A 178 -9.17 17.44 12.98
C SER A 178 -10.47 17.41 13.78
N ALA A 179 -11.21 16.30 13.72
CA ALA A 179 -12.43 16.07 14.47
C ALA A 179 -12.18 15.51 15.89
N ASN A 180 -10.94 15.54 16.39
CA ASN A 180 -10.53 14.97 17.68
C ASN A 180 -10.83 13.46 17.81
N ALA A 181 -10.64 12.70 16.73
CA ALA A 181 -10.55 11.26 16.79
C ALA A 181 -9.10 10.85 17.10
N PHE A 182 -8.90 9.80 17.91
CA PHE A 182 -7.59 9.45 18.46
C PHE A 182 -7.21 7.98 18.23
N GLY A 183 -5.90 7.77 18.06
CA GLY A 183 -5.25 6.46 18.12
C GLY A 183 -5.45 5.60 16.89
N LEU A 184 -5.20 4.30 17.07
CA LEU A 184 -5.12 3.33 15.96
C LEU A 184 -6.41 3.23 15.14
N MET A 185 -7.56 3.34 15.80
CA MET A 185 -8.89 3.18 15.21
C MET A 185 -9.68 4.49 15.13
N GLN A 186 -9.03 5.64 15.35
CA GLN A 186 -9.65 6.96 15.31
C GLN A 186 -10.96 7.03 16.12
N LEU A 187 -10.86 6.72 17.43
CA LEU A 187 -12.01 6.77 18.33
C LEU A 187 -12.29 8.21 18.77
N LEU A 188 -13.57 8.60 18.77
CA LEU A 188 -14.02 9.86 19.35
C LEU A 188 -14.20 9.69 20.87
N VAL A 189 -13.57 10.55 21.65
CA VAL A 189 -13.79 10.61 23.10
C VAL A 189 -14.89 11.65 23.33
N PRO A 190 -16.07 11.28 23.87
CA PRO A 190 -17.09 12.25 24.20
C PRO A 190 -16.54 13.22 25.25
N THR A 191 -16.71 14.52 25.00
CA THR A 191 -16.42 15.62 25.92
C THR A 191 -17.47 15.74 27.01
#